data_AF-A0A820LHN7-F1
#
_entry.id   AF-A0A820LHN7-F1
#
_cell.length_a   1.000
_cell.length_b   1.000
_cell.length_c   1.000
_cell.angle_alpha   90.00
_cell.angle_beta   90.00
_cell.angle_gamma   90.00
#
_symmetry.space_group_name_H-M   'P 1'
#
loop_
_entity.id
_entity.type
_entity.pdbx_description
1 polymer ?
#
loop_
_entity_poly.entity_id
_entity_poly.type
_entity_poly.pdbx_seq_one_letter_code
_entity_poly.pdbx_strand_id
1 'polypeptide(L)'
;MRSNDMIDTVDDVTIGYEGKFPITEIDLLKGYFPKVVHFHIKRYNINDLPQEDEKIAQWLQKCWDDKENQLEEFYIKNQFDTPSKRFNNEQVESNVRFRRRLALFLWIIFILFWSYCLIAFIKIKLYV
;
A
#
# COMPACT_ATOMS: atom_id res chain seq x y z
N MET A 1 25.12 13.38 -5.77
CA MET A 1 24.17 12.34 -5.31
C MET A 1 24.64 10.93 -5.69
N ARG A 2 24.93 10.63 -6.97
CA ARG A 2 25.64 9.37 -7.34
C ARG A 2 27.09 9.31 -6.88
N SER A 3 27.76 10.46 -6.71
CA SER A 3 29.16 10.58 -6.27
C SER A 3 29.47 10.01 -4.88
N ASN A 4 28.46 9.73 -4.06
CA ASN A 4 28.63 9.26 -2.70
C ASN A 4 28.28 7.76 -2.54
N ASP A 5 28.10 7.01 -3.64
CA ASP A 5 27.71 5.58 -3.62
C ASP A 5 26.53 5.26 -2.70
N MET A 6 25.60 6.21 -2.57
CA MET A 6 24.49 6.11 -1.61
C MET A 6 23.23 5.48 -2.22
N ILE A 7 23.26 5.14 -3.51
CA ILE A 7 22.12 4.61 -4.28
C ILE A 7 22.58 3.36 -5.00
N ASP A 8 22.12 2.20 -4.53
CA ASP A 8 22.48 0.90 -5.11
C ASP A 8 21.56 0.50 -6.28
N THR A 9 20.27 0.87 -6.19
CA THR A 9 19.24 0.41 -7.13
C THR A 9 18.17 1.46 -7.37
N VAL A 10 17.60 1.45 -8.57
CA VAL A 10 16.42 2.22 -8.96
C VAL A 10 15.27 1.26 -9.18
N ASP A 11 14.20 1.43 -8.42
CA ASP A 11 12.97 0.64 -8.55
C ASP A 11 11.92 1.45 -9.33
N ASP A 12 11.63 1.03 -10.55
CA ASP A 12 10.51 1.54 -11.34
C ASP A 12 9.23 0.82 -10.95
N VAL A 13 8.23 1.59 -10.52
CA VAL A 13 6.94 1.09 -10.05
C VAL A 13 5.82 1.67 -10.90
N THR A 14 5.04 0.76 -11.50
CA THR A 14 3.85 1.06 -12.27
C THR A 14 2.64 0.41 -11.61
N ILE A 15 1.62 1.22 -11.35
CA ILE A 15 0.41 0.80 -10.64
C ILE A 15 -0.77 0.91 -11.60
N GLY A 16 -1.39 -0.23 -11.91
CA GLY A 16 -2.64 -0.29 -12.68
C GLY A 16 -3.82 -0.55 -11.76
N TYR A 17 -4.87 0.28 -11.87
CA TYR A 17 -6.10 0.11 -11.09
C TYR A 17 -7.19 -0.53 -11.97
N GLU A 18 -7.80 -1.63 -11.52
CA GLU A 18 -9.00 -2.15 -12.17
C GLU A 18 -10.25 -1.40 -11.67
N GLY A 19 -10.97 -0.77 -12.60
CA GLY A 19 -12.26 -0.14 -12.34
C GLY A 19 -12.16 1.35 -11.98
N LYS A 20 -13.10 1.84 -11.16
CA LYS A 20 -13.17 3.27 -10.81
C LYS A 20 -12.07 3.62 -9.82
N PHE A 21 -11.20 4.54 -10.22
CA PHE A 21 -10.18 5.13 -9.34
C PHE A 21 -10.82 6.21 -8.47
N PRO A 22 -10.55 6.24 -7.15
CA PRO A 22 -10.96 7.35 -6.29
C PRO A 22 -10.08 8.56 -6.62
N ILE A 23 -10.60 9.46 -7.46
CA ILE A 23 -9.91 10.71 -7.84
C ILE A 23 -10.00 11.73 -6.69
N THR A 24 -11.06 11.65 -5.89
CA THR A 24 -11.36 12.65 -4.86
C THR A 24 -11.35 12.07 -3.45
N GLU A 25 -11.08 12.92 -2.45
CA GLU A 25 -11.21 12.57 -1.03
C GLU A 25 -12.63 12.13 -0.66
N ILE A 26 -13.64 12.60 -1.40
CA ILE A 26 -15.04 12.22 -1.22
C ILE A 26 -15.25 10.75 -1.62
N ASP A 27 -14.56 10.27 -2.65
CA ASP A 27 -14.64 8.87 -3.06
C ASP A 27 -14.03 7.94 -2.01
N LEU A 28 -12.97 8.41 -1.34
CA LEU A 28 -12.37 7.71 -0.19
C LEU A 28 -13.35 7.60 0.98
N LEU A 29 -14.03 8.70 1.34
CA LEU A 29 -15.05 8.69 2.41
C LEU A 29 -16.26 7.81 2.08
N LYS A 30 -16.64 7.71 0.80
CA LYS A 30 -17.71 6.82 0.33
C LYS A 30 -17.29 5.34 0.27
N GLY A 31 -16.01 5.04 0.51
CA GLY A 31 -15.48 3.68 0.47
C GLY A 31 -15.33 3.12 -0.95
N TYR A 32 -15.20 3.98 -1.96
CA TYR A 32 -14.88 3.54 -3.32
C TYR A 32 -13.40 3.16 -3.41
N PHE A 33 -13.13 1.88 -3.17
CA PHE A 33 -11.80 1.31 -3.36
C PHE A 33 -11.77 0.44 -4.61
N PRO A 34 -10.67 0.50 -5.39
CA PRO A 34 -10.48 -0.41 -6.52
C PRO A 34 -10.44 -1.85 -6.00
N LYS A 35 -11.12 -2.76 -6.71
CA LYS A 35 -11.22 -4.17 -6.30
C LYS A 35 -9.88 -4.90 -6.45
N VAL A 36 -9.10 -4.52 -7.46
CA VAL A 36 -7.80 -5.11 -7.77
C VAL A 36 -6.83 -4.00 -8.14
N VAL A 37 -5.64 -4.07 -7.57
CA VAL A 37 -4.51 -3.19 -7.86
C VAL A 37 -3.37 -4.07 -8.35
N HIS A 38 -2.87 -3.76 -9.53
CA HIS A 38 -1.73 -4.46 -10.13
C HIS A 38 -0.48 -3.64 -9.93
N PHE A 39 0.54 -4.28 -9.36
CA PHE A 39 1.86 -3.70 -9.19
C PHE A 39 2.81 -4.34 -10.18
N HIS A 40 3.35 -3.52 -11.07
CA HIS A 40 4.45 -3.89 -11.94
C HIS A 40 5.71 -3.20 -11.42
N ILE A 41 6.70 -4.00 -11.02
CA ILE A 41 7.93 -3.51 -10.40
C ILE A 41 9.11 -4.02 -11.22
N LYS A 42 9.93 -3.11 -11.72
CA LYS A 42 11.20 -3.39 -12.39
C LYS A 42 12.34 -2.78 -11.58
N ARG A 43 13.34 -3.59 -11.26
CA ARG A 43 14.53 -3.16 -10.53
C ARG A 43 15.71 -3.03 -11.48
N TYR A 44 16.38 -1.89 -11.44
CA TYR A 44 17.59 -1.60 -12.19
C TYR A 44 18.75 -1.37 -11.23
N ASN A 45 19.88 -2.05 -11.46
CA ASN A 45 21.10 -1.77 -10.70
C ASN A 45 21.71 -0.45 -11.16
N ILE A 46 22.26 0.34 -10.24
CA ILE A 46 22.94 1.60 -10.58
C ILE A 46 24.11 1.41 -11.55
N ASN A 47 24.71 0.23 -11.56
CA ASN A 47 25.81 -0.15 -12.45
C ASN A 47 25.35 -0.43 -13.89
N ASP A 48 24.08 -0.80 -14.08
CA ASP A 48 23.50 -1.08 -15.41
C ASP A 48 23.03 0.20 -16.11
N LEU A 49 22.99 1.32 -15.37
CA LEU A 49 22.49 2.60 -15.83
C LEU A 49 23.61 3.43 -16.49
N PRO A 50 23.31 4.21 -17.55
CA PRO A 50 24.27 5.12 -18.14
C PRO A 50 24.85 6.10 -17.11
N GLN A 51 26.12 6.48 -17.28
CA GLN A 51 26.81 7.43 -16.40
C GLN A 51 26.71 8.88 -16.88
N GLU A 52 26.47 9.09 -18.18
CA GLU A 52 26.31 10.42 -18.76
C GLU A 52 24.88 10.95 -18.58
N ASP A 53 24.75 12.20 -18.14
CA ASP A 53 23.46 12.83 -17.85
C ASP A 53 22.50 12.82 -19.05
N GLU A 54 23.00 13.05 -20.27
CA GLU A 54 22.19 13.03 -21.49
C GLU A 54 21.65 11.63 -21.79
N LYS A 55 22.47 10.59 -21.60
CA LYS A 55 22.06 9.19 -21.79
C LYS A 55 21.09 8.72 -20.71
N ILE A 56 21.22 9.23 -19.49
CA ILE A 56 20.26 8.98 -18.40
C ILE A 56 18.91 9.62 -18.74
N ALA A 57 18.89 10.84 -19.26
CA ALA A 57 17.65 11.50 -19.67
C ALA A 57 16.93 10.72 -20.77
N GLN A 58 17.67 10.24 -21.78
CA GLN A 58 17.13 9.37 -22.83
C GLN A 58 16.61 8.04 -22.28
N TRP A 59 17.33 7.43 -21.33
CA TRP A 59 16.88 6.22 -20.65
C TRP A 59 15.58 6.44 -19.88
N LEU A 60 15.47 7.53 -19.12
CA LEU A 60 14.26 7.91 -18.38
C LEU A 60 13.07 8.11 -19.33
N GLN A 61 13.29 8.81 -20.45
CA GLN A 61 12.25 9.02 -21.45
C GLN A 61 11.76 7.69 -22.03
N LYS A 62 12.68 6.80 -22.38
CA LYS A 62 12.31 5.46 -22.86
C LYS A 62 11.55 4.65 -21.80
N CYS A 63 11.96 4.68 -20.54
CA CYS A 63 11.24 4.03 -19.45
C CYS A 63 9.83 4.57 -19.29
N TRP A 64 9.66 5.89 -19.46
CA TRP A 64 8.35 6.54 -19.43
C TRP A 64 7.47 6.08 -20.61
N ASP A 65 8.01 6.08 -21.83
CA ASP A 65 7.27 5.67 -23.03
C ASP A 65 6.84 4.20 -22.95
N ASP A 66 7.74 3.31 -22.50
CA ASP A 66 7.43 1.89 -22.29
C ASP A 66 6.31 1.70 -21.24
N LYS A 67 6.28 2.55 -20.21
CA LYS A 67 5.26 2.53 -19.16
C LYS A 67 3.89 2.99 -19.67
N GLU A 68 3.85 4.07 -20.45
CA GLU A 68 2.61 4.56 -21.05
C GLU A 68 2.00 3.53 -21.99
N ASN A 69 2.81 2.91 -22.86
CA ASN A 69 2.35 1.84 -23.75
C ASN A 69 1.79 0.64 -22.96
N GLN A 70 2.49 0.23 -21.89
CA GLN A 70 2.03 -0.87 -21.04
C GLN A 70 0.72 -0.55 -20.32
N LEU A 71 0.52 0.70 -19.88
CA LEU A 71 -0.71 1.15 -19.24
C LEU A 71 -1.86 1.23 -20.24
N GLU A 72 -1.62 1.72 -21.46
CA GLU A 72 -2.63 1.76 -22.53
C GLU A 72 -3.13 0.33 -22.83
N GLU A 73 -2.20 -0.61 -23.03
CA GLU A 73 -2.56 -2.02 -23.22
C GLU A 73 -3.31 -2.60 -22.02
N PHE A 74 -2.90 -2.25 -20.80
CA PHE A 74 -3.59 -2.68 -19.58
C PHE A 74 -5.04 -2.18 -19.54
N TYR A 75 -5.31 -0.92 -19.88
CA TYR A 75 -6.68 -0.40 -19.88
C TYR A 75 -7.54 -0.98 -21.01
N ILE A 76 -6.94 -1.47 -22.10
CA ILE A 76 -7.66 -2.18 -23.17
C ILE A 76 -7.95 -3.63 -22.76
N LYS A 77 -6.95 -4.37 -22.27
CA LYS A 77 -7.03 -5.81 -22.00
C LYS A 77 -7.51 -6.13 -20.57
N ASN A 78 -7.49 -5.17 -19.64
CA ASN A 78 -7.62 -5.34 -18.19
C ASN A 78 -6.62 -6.35 -17.58
N GLN A 79 -5.49 -6.59 -18.24
CA GLN A 79 -4.49 -7.56 -17.78
C GLN A 79 -3.09 -7.11 -18.18
N PHE A 80 -2.13 -7.26 -17.28
CA PHE A 80 -0.71 -7.13 -17.61
C PHE A 80 -0.20 -8.44 -18.22
N ASP A 81 0.55 -8.36 -19.31
CA ASP A 81 1.14 -9.54 -20.01
C ASP A 81 2.31 -10.19 -19.24
N THR A 82 2.56 -9.77 -17.99
CA THR A 82 3.64 -10.31 -17.16
C THR A 82 3.15 -11.36 -16.17
N PRO A 83 3.98 -12.36 -15.82
CA PRO A 83 3.61 -13.39 -14.85
C PRO A 83 3.28 -12.75 -13.51
N SER A 84 1.99 -12.69 -13.19
CA SER A 84 1.50 -12.08 -11.96
C SER A 84 1.59 -13.08 -10.82
N LYS A 85 2.33 -12.71 -9.77
CA LYS A 85 2.23 -13.41 -8.49
C LYS A 85 0.99 -12.87 -7.79
N ARG A 86 -0.12 -13.61 -7.84
CA ARG A 86 -1.31 -13.25 -7.06
C ARG A 86 -0.96 -13.34 -5.58
N PHE A 87 -0.94 -12.18 -4.91
CA PHE A 87 -0.94 -12.16 -3.46
C PHE A 87 -2.31 -12.69 -3.00
N ASN A 88 -2.33 -13.82 -2.33
CA ASN A 88 -3.55 -14.38 -1.76
C ASN A 88 -4.03 -13.47 -0.62
N ASN A 89 -4.81 -12.45 -0.97
CA ASN A 89 -5.36 -11.48 -0.04
C ASN A 89 -6.21 -12.13 1.05
N GLU A 90 -6.83 -13.29 0.79
CA GLU A 90 -7.63 -14.01 1.80
C GLU A 90 -6.83 -14.35 3.07
N GLN A 91 -5.54 -14.70 2.92
CA GLN A 91 -4.70 -15.10 4.05
C GLN A 91 -4.18 -13.88 4.84
N VAL A 92 -3.95 -12.75 4.16
CA VAL A 92 -3.59 -11.48 4.82
C VAL A 92 -4.83 -10.89 5.51
N GLU A 93 -5.97 -10.85 4.83
CA GLU A 93 -7.20 -10.28 5.35
C GLU A 93 -7.76 -11.04 6.56
N SER A 94 -7.73 -12.38 6.55
CA SER A 94 -8.19 -13.18 7.68
C SER A 94 -7.39 -12.89 8.96
N ASN A 95 -6.06 -12.80 8.85
CA ASN A 95 -5.17 -12.45 9.95
C ASN A 95 -5.42 -11.03 10.48
N VAL A 96 -5.60 -10.04 9.59
CA VAL A 96 -5.90 -8.65 9.98
C VAL A 96 -7.28 -8.54 10.62
N ARG A 97 -8.31 -9.19 10.06
CA ARG A 97 -9.67 -9.21 10.62
C ARG A 97 -9.69 -9.83 12.02
N PHE A 98 -8.98 -10.94 12.22
CA PHE A 98 -8.89 -11.60 13.53
C PHE A 98 -8.19 -10.72 14.57
N ARG A 99 -7.01 -10.18 14.23
CA ARG A 99 -6.26 -9.26 15.11
C ARG A 99 -7.08 -8.04 15.49
N ARG A 100 -7.81 -7.45 14.54
CA ARG A 100 -8.70 -6.32 14.81
C ARG A 100 -9.82 -6.67 15.78
N ARG A 101 -10.47 -7.83 15.59
CA ARG A 101 -11.52 -8.30 16.51
C ARG A 101 -10.99 -8.55 17.92
N LEU A 102 -9.82 -9.18 18.02
CA LEU A 102 -9.15 -9.41 19.30
C LEU A 102 -8.80 -8.09 20.00
N ALA A 103 -8.23 -7.14 19.27
CA ALA A 103 -7.88 -5.82 19.81
C ALA A 103 -9.13 -5.09 20.34
N LEU A 104 -10.22 -5.05 19.58
CA LEU A 104 -11.48 -4.42 20.01
C LEU A 104 -12.07 -5.11 21.25
N PHE A 105 -12.04 -6.45 21.29
CA PHE A 105 -12.52 -7.22 22.44
C PHE A 105 -11.71 -6.91 23.71
N LEU A 106 -10.37 -6.90 23.60
CA LEU A 106 -9.49 -6.52 24.71
C LEU A 106 -9.73 -5.07 25.16
N TRP A 107 -9.97 -4.16 24.21
CA TRP A 107 -10.25 -2.76 24.51
C TRP A 107 -11.56 -2.59 25.28
N ILE A 108 -12.62 -3.33 24.91
CA ILE A 108 -13.90 -3.33 25.64
C ILE A 108 -13.71 -3.85 27.07
N ILE A 109 -13.01 -4.98 27.24
CA ILE A 109 -12.72 -5.54 28.57
C ILE A 109 -11.95 -4.53 29.43
N PHE A 110 -10.95 -3.86 28.85
CA PHE A 110 -10.16 -2.85 29.55
C PHE A 110 -11.05 -1.70 30.06
N ILE A 111 -11.93 -1.13 29.22
CA ILE A 111 -12.86 -0.08 29.66
C ILE A 111 -13.80 -0.59 30.77
N LEU A 112 -14.34 -1.80 30.63
CA LEU A 112 -15.26 -2.37 31.62
C LEU A 112 -14.56 -2.58 32.96
N PHE A 113 -13.31 -3.06 32.94
CA PHE A 113 -12.50 -3.24 34.14
C PHE A 113 -12.23 -1.90 34.84
N TRP A 114 -11.77 -0.89 34.10
CA TRP A 114 -11.49 0.43 34.68
C TRP A 114 -12.74 1.15 35.18
N SER A 115 -13.86 1.04 34.46
CA SER A 115 -15.13 1.62 34.91
C SER A 115 -15.63 0.95 36.19
N TYR A 116 -15.49 -0.38 36.31
CA TYR A 116 -15.78 -1.10 37.56
C TYR A 116 -14.89 -0.65 38.73
N CYS A 117 -13.57 -0.59 38.52
CA CYS A 117 -12.63 -0.12 39.55
C CYS A 117 -12.95 1.30 40.03
N LEU A 118 -13.30 2.21 39.11
CA LEU A 118 -13.66 3.59 39.43
C LEU A 118 -14.95 3.63 40.27
N ILE A 119 -15.99 2.85 39.89
CA ILE A 119 -17.23 2.77 40.66
C ILE A 119 -16.98 2.20 42.06
N ALA A 120 -16.18 1.13 42.18
CA ALA A 120 -15.84 0.53 43.46
C ALA A 120 -15.08 1.52 44.37
N PHE A 121 -14.11 2.25 43.81
CA PHE A 121 -13.35 3.28 44.52
C PHE A 121 -14.25 4.40 45.06
N ILE A 122 -15.17 4.91 44.24
CA ILE A 122 -16.13 5.94 44.66
C ILE A 122 -17.01 5.41 45.81
N LYS A 123 -17.50 4.17 45.71
CA LYS A 123 -18.30 3.55 46.77
C LYS A 123 -17.52 3.45 48.09
N ILE A 124 -16.28 2.95 48.06
CA ILE A 124 -15.45 2.85 49.27
C ILE A 124 -15.27 4.22 49.92
N LYS A 125 -14.99 5.27 49.13
CA LYS A 125 -14.85 6.64 49.63
C LYS A 125 -16.14 7.25 50.17
N LEU A 126 -17.31 6.75 49.77
CA LEU A 126 -18.62 7.18 50.30
C LEU A 126 -18.98 6.50 51.62
N TYR A 127 -18.42 5.32 51.89
CA TYR A 127 -18.67 4.55 53.12
C TYR A 127 -17.68 4.86 54.26
N VAL A 128 -16.58 5.57 53.97
CA VAL A 128 -15.58 6.06 54.93
C VAL A 128 -15.78 7.56 55.14
#